data_AF-A0A951UU54-F1
#
_entry.id   AF-A0A951UU54-F1
#
_cell.length_a   1.000
_cell.length_b   1.000
_cell.length_c   1.000
_cell.angle_alpha   90.00
_cell.angle_beta   90.00
_cell.angle_gamma   90.00
#
_symmetry.space_group_name_H-M   'P 1'
#
loop_
_entity.id
_entity.type
_entity.pdbx_description
1 polymer ?
#
loop_
_entity_poly.entity_id
_entity_poly.type
_entity_poly.pdbx_seq_one_letter_code
_entity_poly.pdbx_strand_id
1 'polypeptide(L)'
;MPLLRWLEKLHLLNIKFLLPLPLILITFGFGGESLTNLLLKLSYHTKDKLHANTNTLRIQLVLNVLISEIKTEVFQAKNFTNVKIKTTNSTLKKLEFEVPVTELDSVKVEIAQELGLSPKFKLPSNITTQIKPKIKVLGILAEIQKKKGITRVEIRTANSILKSLEFEFSITELSQVKATINKELGITREDARMFVSYRIKK
;
A
#
# COMPACT_ATOMS: atom_id res chain seq x y z
N MET A 1 37.15 -15.68 -50.08
CA MET A 1 35.75 -15.20 -50.17
C MET A 1 34.79 -16.33 -49.78
N PRO A 2 34.37 -16.46 -48.50
CA PRO A 2 33.50 -17.56 -48.07
C PRO A 2 32.02 -17.17 -47.97
N LEU A 3 31.67 -15.90 -48.15
CA LEU A 3 30.31 -15.38 -47.96
C LEU A 3 29.33 -15.84 -49.06
N LEU A 4 29.80 -16.00 -50.30
CA LEU A 4 28.94 -16.34 -51.44
C LEU A 4 28.47 -17.81 -51.42
N ARG A 5 29.27 -18.74 -50.88
CA ARG A 5 28.94 -20.18 -50.84
C ARG A 5 27.83 -20.54 -49.86
N TRP A 6 27.55 -19.68 -48.87
CA TRP A 6 26.42 -19.89 -47.95
C TRP A 6 25.07 -19.51 -48.56
N LEU A 7 25.03 -18.57 -49.52
CA LEU A 7 23.80 -18.18 -50.21
C LEU A 7 23.30 -19.26 -51.17
N GLU A 8 24.19 -19.95 -51.88
CA GLU A 8 23.81 -21.09 -52.76
C GLU A 8 23.20 -22.25 -51.96
N LYS A 9 23.60 -22.44 -50.71
CA LYS A 9 23.06 -23.49 -49.84
C LYS A 9 21.62 -23.21 -49.39
N LEU A 10 21.19 -21.94 -49.38
CA LEU A 10 19.81 -21.55 -49.11
C LEU A 10 18.89 -21.75 -50.33
N HIS A 11 19.45 -21.80 -51.54
CA HIS A 11 18.69 -21.99 -52.78
C HIS A 11 18.11 -23.42 -52.92
N LEU A 12 18.66 -24.40 -52.18
CA LEU A 12 18.16 -25.78 -52.12
C LEU A 12 17.09 -26.00 -51.03
N LEU A 13 16.87 -25.04 -50.13
CA LEU A 13 15.74 -25.07 -49.21
C LEU A 13 14.53 -24.42 -49.90
N ASN A 14 13.68 -25.30 -50.43
CA ASN A 14 12.36 -25.03 -50.96
C ASN A 14 11.73 -23.77 -50.32
N ILE A 15 11.64 -22.65 -51.07
CA ILE A 15 11.18 -21.31 -50.58
C ILE A 15 9.82 -21.36 -49.87
N LYS A 16 9.01 -22.38 -50.19
CA LYS A 16 7.76 -22.73 -49.50
C LYS A 16 7.92 -22.93 -47.99
N PHE A 17 9.11 -23.33 -47.51
CA PHE A 17 9.39 -23.61 -46.09
C PHE A 17 9.88 -22.38 -45.32
N LEU A 18 10.44 -21.37 -46.01
CA LEU A 18 10.93 -20.14 -45.38
C LEU A 18 9.86 -19.04 -45.31
N LEU A 19 8.87 -19.08 -46.20
CA LEU A 19 7.74 -18.15 -46.25
C LEU A 19 6.80 -18.12 -45.02
N PRO A 20 6.49 -19.22 -44.31
CA PRO A 20 5.63 -19.16 -43.13
C PRO A 20 6.29 -18.41 -41.96
N LEU A 21 7.62 -18.41 -41.86
CA LEU A 21 8.34 -17.78 -40.75
C LEU A 21 8.13 -16.25 -40.66
N PRO A 22 8.32 -15.45 -41.74
CA PRO A 22 8.02 -14.02 -41.71
C PRO A 22 6.52 -13.77 -41.58
N LEU A 23 5.67 -14.65 -42.10
CA LEU A 23 4.21 -14.52 -42.00
C LEU A 23 3.73 -14.67 -40.54
N ILE A 24 4.30 -15.63 -39.79
CA ILE A 24 4.09 -15.79 -38.34
C ILE A 24 4.60 -14.57 -37.60
N LEU A 25 5.76 -14.03 -37.97
CA LEU A 25 6.32 -12.84 -37.34
C LEU A 25 5.44 -11.60 -37.52
N ILE A 26 4.90 -11.39 -38.74
CA ILE A 26 4.00 -10.28 -39.06
C ILE A 26 2.66 -10.42 -38.32
N THR A 27 2.05 -11.60 -38.34
CA THR A 27 0.78 -11.85 -37.65
C THR A 27 0.91 -11.77 -36.13
N PHE A 28 2.03 -12.22 -35.56
CA PHE A 28 2.32 -12.07 -34.14
C PHE A 28 2.55 -10.61 -33.75
N GLY A 29 3.32 -9.85 -34.56
CA GLY A 29 3.56 -8.42 -34.33
C GLY A 29 2.29 -7.59 -34.36
N PHE A 30 1.47 -7.75 -35.42
CA PHE A 30 0.24 -6.97 -35.59
C PHE A 30 -0.89 -7.41 -34.64
N GLY A 31 -1.01 -8.70 -34.33
CA GLY A 31 -2.01 -9.22 -33.41
C GLY A 31 -1.71 -8.89 -31.95
N GLY A 32 -0.43 -8.91 -31.57
CA GLY A 32 0.04 -8.67 -30.21
C GLY A 32 -0.27 -7.25 -29.72
N GLU A 33 0.01 -6.23 -30.51
CA GLU A 33 -0.24 -4.83 -30.11
C GLU A 33 -1.73 -4.55 -29.89
N SER A 34 -2.60 -5.10 -30.74
CA SER A 34 -4.05 -4.89 -30.63
C SER A 34 -4.64 -5.58 -29.39
N LEU A 35 -4.28 -6.85 -29.13
CA LEU A 35 -4.73 -7.57 -27.92
C LEU A 35 -4.19 -6.92 -26.64
N THR A 36 -2.92 -6.50 -26.64
CA THR A 36 -2.30 -5.85 -25.49
C THR A 36 -2.96 -4.51 -25.20
N ASN A 37 -3.29 -3.71 -26.23
CA ASN A 37 -4.01 -2.45 -26.05
C ASN A 37 -5.43 -2.65 -25.52
N LEU A 38 -6.11 -3.74 -25.89
CA LEU A 38 -7.45 -4.05 -25.40
C LEU A 38 -7.42 -4.48 -23.92
N LEU A 39 -6.43 -5.30 -23.54
CA LEU A 39 -6.19 -5.69 -22.14
C LEU A 39 -5.78 -4.50 -21.26
N LEU A 40 -4.92 -3.62 -21.76
CA LEU A 40 -4.53 -2.41 -21.05
C LEU A 40 -5.71 -1.44 -20.87
N LYS A 41 -6.54 -1.22 -21.91
CA LYS A 41 -7.74 -0.36 -21.81
C LYS A 41 -8.74 -0.85 -20.75
N LEU A 42 -8.88 -2.16 -20.56
CA LEU A 42 -9.70 -2.71 -19.48
C LEU A 42 -9.14 -2.37 -18.09
N SER A 43 -7.82 -2.37 -17.93
CA SER A 43 -7.12 -2.10 -16.67
C SER A 43 -7.19 -0.62 -16.24
N TYR A 44 -7.22 0.31 -17.21
CA TYR A 44 -7.23 1.75 -16.93
C TYR A 44 -8.59 2.32 -16.44
N HIS A 45 -9.67 1.54 -16.44
CA HIS A 45 -10.99 2.04 -15.98
C HIS A 45 -11.17 2.00 -14.45
N THR A 46 -10.10 1.85 -13.68
CA THR A 46 -10.14 2.12 -12.24
C THR A 46 -9.48 3.47 -11.99
N LYS A 47 -10.15 4.39 -11.30
CA LYS A 47 -9.60 5.67 -10.83
C LYS A 47 -8.52 5.47 -9.74
N ASP A 48 -7.70 4.44 -9.88
CA ASP A 48 -6.60 4.10 -8.99
C ASP A 48 -5.42 5.01 -9.36
N LYS A 49 -5.49 6.26 -8.87
CA LYS A 49 -4.34 7.16 -8.89
C LYS A 49 -3.34 6.67 -7.85
N LEU A 50 -2.50 5.68 -8.18
CA LEU A 50 -1.30 5.39 -7.40
C LEU A 50 -0.22 6.40 -7.80
N HIS A 51 -0.10 7.48 -7.04
CA HIS A 51 1.07 8.35 -7.11
C HIS A 51 2.19 7.71 -6.28
N ALA A 52 3.19 7.14 -6.95
CA ALA A 52 4.44 6.70 -6.33
C ALA A 52 5.37 7.90 -6.13
N ASN A 53 4.97 8.85 -5.29
CA ASN A 53 5.85 9.95 -4.88
C ASN A 53 6.66 9.51 -3.66
N THR A 54 7.98 9.59 -3.73
CA THR A 54 8.93 9.18 -2.65
C THR A 54 9.07 10.20 -1.54
N ASN A 55 8.37 11.33 -1.62
CA ASN A 55 8.34 12.32 -0.55
C ASN A 55 7.67 11.74 0.70
N THR A 56 8.07 12.21 1.89
CA THR A 56 7.41 11.83 3.14
C THR A 56 6.81 13.06 3.79
N LEU A 57 5.56 12.97 4.22
CA LEU A 57 4.88 14.05 4.94
C LEU A 57 5.00 13.79 6.44
N ARG A 58 5.58 14.73 7.21
CA ARG A 58 5.62 14.62 8.67
C ARG A 58 4.36 15.24 9.25
N ILE A 59 3.57 14.43 9.94
CA ILE A 59 2.35 14.85 10.62
C ILE A 59 2.39 14.44 12.08
N GLN A 60 1.65 15.15 12.92
CA GLN A 60 1.41 14.75 14.29
C GLN A 60 -0.08 14.49 14.47
N LEU A 61 -0.44 13.22 14.67
CA LEU A 61 -1.83 12.84 14.89
C LEU A 61 -2.14 12.95 16.38
N VAL A 62 -3.37 13.35 16.71
CA VAL A 62 -3.90 13.27 18.06
C VAL A 62 -5.06 12.29 18.02
N LEU A 63 -4.87 11.09 18.58
CA LEU A 63 -5.85 10.01 18.48
C LEU A 63 -6.28 9.59 19.88
N ASN A 64 -7.59 9.51 20.10
CA ASN A 64 -8.16 8.89 21.28
C ASN A 64 -8.45 7.42 20.95
N VAL A 65 -7.74 6.51 21.62
CA VAL A 65 -7.75 5.08 21.25
C VAL A 65 -8.15 4.24 22.45
N LEU A 66 -9.05 3.28 22.23
CA LEU A 66 -9.30 2.18 23.15
C LEU A 66 -8.61 0.94 22.60
N ILE A 67 -7.61 0.42 23.31
CA ILE A 67 -6.90 -0.78 22.90
C ILE A 67 -7.70 -2.00 23.39
N SER A 68 -8.07 -2.89 22.46
CA SER A 68 -8.86 -4.08 22.76
C SER A 68 -8.06 -5.37 22.74
N GLU A 69 -7.14 -5.49 21.78
CA GLU A 69 -6.39 -6.72 21.55
C GLU A 69 -5.00 -6.37 21.01
N ILE A 70 -3.97 -7.07 21.50
CA ILE A 70 -2.61 -6.97 20.99
C ILE A 70 -2.19 -8.36 20.55
N LYS A 71 -1.88 -8.51 19.27
CA LYS A 71 -1.29 -9.73 18.72
C LYS A 71 0.18 -9.49 18.44
N THR A 72 1.03 -10.29 19.05
CA THR A 72 2.48 -10.27 18.85
C THR A 72 2.91 -11.54 18.14
N GLU A 73 3.47 -11.40 16.95
CA GLU A 73 4.04 -12.49 16.16
C GLU A 73 5.56 -12.29 16.12
N VAL A 74 6.31 -13.17 16.79
CA VAL A 74 7.77 -13.10 16.84
C VAL A 74 8.36 -13.93 15.71
N PHE A 75 9.13 -13.29 14.82
CA PHE A 75 9.81 -13.96 13.71
C PHE A 75 11.29 -14.12 14.02
N GLN A 76 11.63 -15.17 14.78
CA GLN A 76 13.02 -15.42 15.22
C GLN A 76 14.01 -15.57 14.06
N ALA A 77 13.60 -16.17 12.93
CA ALA A 77 14.45 -16.33 11.75
C ALA A 77 14.83 -15.01 11.05
N LYS A 78 14.15 -13.91 11.36
CA LYS A 78 14.34 -12.60 10.71
C LYS A 78 14.64 -11.48 11.69
N ASN A 79 14.88 -11.80 12.97
CA ASN A 79 15.19 -10.84 14.05
C ASN A 79 14.21 -9.67 14.17
N PHE A 80 12.92 -9.88 13.88
CA PHE A 80 11.89 -8.87 14.11
C PHE A 80 10.64 -9.46 14.75
N THR A 81 9.87 -8.59 15.40
CA THR A 81 8.57 -8.87 16.00
C THR A 81 7.50 -8.01 15.35
N ASN A 82 6.48 -8.64 14.78
CA ASN A 82 5.30 -7.94 14.29
C ASN A 82 4.28 -7.77 15.41
N VAL A 83 3.86 -6.54 15.65
CA VAL A 83 2.85 -6.22 16.66
C VAL A 83 1.65 -5.59 15.99
N LYS A 84 0.51 -6.28 16.05
CA LYS A 84 -0.78 -5.80 15.54
C LYS A 84 -1.65 -5.41 16.74
N ILE A 85 -1.93 -4.12 16.88
CA ILE A 85 -2.80 -3.59 17.92
C ILE A 85 -4.16 -3.34 17.28
N LYS A 86 -5.21 -3.96 17.81
CA LYS A 86 -6.59 -3.65 17.44
C LYS A 86 -7.22 -2.71 18.44
N THR A 87 -8.07 -1.84 17.92
CA THR A 87 -8.67 -0.76 18.69
C THR A 87 -10.19 -0.79 18.54
N THR A 88 -10.90 -0.65 19.65
CA THR A 88 -12.37 -0.66 19.69
C THR A 88 -12.91 0.76 19.83
N ASN A 89 -14.14 0.97 19.35
CA ASN A 89 -14.89 2.22 19.51
C ASN A 89 -14.19 3.52 19.04
N SER A 90 -13.11 3.40 18.26
CA SER A 90 -12.45 4.51 17.55
C SER A 90 -12.55 4.35 16.04
N THR A 91 -12.35 5.45 15.30
CA THR A 91 -12.19 5.44 13.83
C THR A 91 -10.95 4.66 13.42
N LEU A 92 -9.86 4.75 14.19
CA LEU A 92 -8.73 3.85 14.10
C LEU A 92 -9.17 2.44 14.52
N LYS A 93 -8.88 1.42 13.70
CA LYS A 93 -9.21 0.01 13.96
C LYS A 93 -7.97 -0.84 14.20
N LYS A 94 -6.85 -0.51 13.57
CA LYS A 94 -5.63 -1.32 13.63
C LYS A 94 -4.37 -0.45 13.53
N LEU A 95 -3.34 -0.82 14.28
CA LEU A 95 -1.96 -0.35 14.12
C LEU A 95 -1.05 -1.56 13.92
N GLU A 96 -0.09 -1.44 13.02
CA GLU A 96 0.88 -2.50 12.74
C GLU A 96 2.32 -1.97 12.87
N PHE A 97 3.07 -2.64 13.74
CA PHE A 97 4.47 -2.34 14.03
C PHE A 97 5.34 -3.52 13.65
N GLU A 98 6.54 -3.23 13.15
CA GLU A 98 7.60 -4.20 12.94
C GLU A 98 8.81 -3.71 13.73
N VAL A 99 9.14 -4.44 14.79
CA VAL A 99 10.15 -4.03 15.77
C VAL A 99 11.38 -4.93 15.60
N PRO A 100 12.59 -4.38 15.43
CA PRO A 100 13.81 -5.16 15.15
C PRO A 100 14.41 -5.83 16.41
N VAL A 101 13.58 -6.15 17.41
CA VAL A 101 13.99 -6.82 18.65
C VAL A 101 13.01 -7.93 19.01
N THR A 102 13.50 -8.95 19.70
CA THR A 102 12.73 -10.15 20.10
C THR A 102 12.29 -10.12 21.56
N GLU A 103 12.86 -9.23 22.37
CA GLU A 103 12.56 -9.13 23.80
C GLU A 103 11.30 -8.28 24.04
N LEU A 104 10.31 -8.87 24.71
CA LEU A 104 8.98 -8.28 24.87
C LEU A 104 8.98 -6.94 25.62
N ASP A 105 9.86 -6.75 26.59
CA ASP A 105 9.91 -5.50 27.36
C ASP A 105 10.55 -4.37 26.55
N SER A 106 11.57 -4.68 25.75
CA SER A 106 12.15 -3.75 24.78
C SER A 106 11.14 -3.36 23.70
N VAL A 107 10.35 -4.32 23.19
CA VAL A 107 9.25 -4.06 22.24
C VAL A 107 8.21 -3.08 22.81
N LYS A 108 7.82 -3.22 24.08
CA LYS A 108 6.84 -2.33 24.72
C LYS A 108 7.36 -0.89 24.81
N VAL A 109 8.62 -0.72 25.19
CA VAL A 109 9.25 0.60 25.32
C VAL A 109 9.34 1.29 23.96
N GLU A 110 9.76 0.57 22.92
CA GLU A 110 9.83 1.11 21.56
C GLU A 110 8.46 1.54 21.03
N ILE A 111 7.43 0.70 21.20
CA ILE A 111 6.06 1.05 20.79
C ILE A 111 5.54 2.25 21.59
N ALA A 112 5.78 2.29 22.91
CA ALA A 112 5.35 3.41 23.74
C ALA A 112 6.00 4.72 23.26
N GLN A 113 7.31 4.71 23.01
CA GLN A 113 8.04 5.88 22.52
C GLN A 113 7.50 6.36 21.15
N GLU A 114 7.24 5.44 20.24
CA GLU A 114 6.72 5.75 18.89
C GLU A 114 5.30 6.35 18.94
N LEU A 115 4.49 5.90 19.90
CA LEU A 115 3.15 6.42 20.16
C LEU A 115 3.15 7.73 20.96
N GLY A 116 4.32 8.20 21.42
CA GLY A 116 4.45 9.36 22.30
C GLY A 116 3.92 9.10 23.72
N LEU A 117 3.90 7.84 24.14
CA LEU A 117 3.47 7.38 25.47
C LEU A 117 4.66 7.25 26.42
N SER A 118 4.36 7.30 27.72
CA SER A 118 5.37 7.08 28.77
C SER A 118 5.85 5.62 28.78
N PRO A 119 7.15 5.34 28.98
CA PRO A 119 7.70 3.97 29.06
C PRO A 119 7.08 3.10 30.17
N LYS A 120 6.43 3.73 31.16
CA LYS A 120 5.71 3.02 32.24
C LYS A 120 4.32 2.53 31.83
N PHE A 121 3.91 2.71 30.58
CA PHE A 121 2.61 2.28 30.08
C PHE A 121 2.55 0.74 29.97
N LYS A 122 1.66 0.12 30.74
CA LYS A 122 1.45 -1.33 30.74
C LYS A 122 0.53 -1.74 29.58
N LEU A 123 1.10 -2.26 28.50
CA LEU A 123 0.40 -3.15 27.55
C LEU A 123 0.15 -4.51 28.24
N PRO A 124 -1.05 -5.13 28.24
CA PRO A 124 -2.36 -4.73 27.76
C PRO A 124 -3.33 -4.48 28.92
N SER A 125 -3.91 -3.28 29.00
CA SER A 125 -5.12 -3.06 29.79
C SER A 125 -6.12 -2.33 28.90
N ASN A 126 -7.41 -2.54 29.15
CA ASN A 126 -8.54 -1.90 28.48
C ASN A 126 -8.61 -0.38 28.77
N ILE A 127 -7.51 0.33 28.52
CA ILE A 127 -7.35 1.74 28.86
C ILE A 127 -7.75 2.60 27.67
N THR A 128 -8.55 3.62 27.95
CA THR A 128 -8.68 4.79 27.09
C THR A 128 -7.42 5.62 27.21
N THR A 129 -6.71 5.87 26.11
CA THR A 129 -5.54 6.74 26.13
C THR A 129 -5.49 7.62 24.89
N GLN A 130 -5.08 8.86 25.08
CA GLN A 130 -4.77 9.77 23.99
C GLN A 130 -3.31 9.56 23.57
N ILE A 131 -3.10 9.07 22.34
CA ILE A 131 -1.77 8.94 21.74
C ILE A 131 -1.52 10.13 20.82
N LYS A 132 -0.25 10.56 20.74
CA LYS A 132 0.17 11.66 19.86
C LYS A 132 1.33 11.26 18.95
N PRO A 133 1.16 10.23 18.10
CA PRO A 133 2.25 9.71 17.30
C PRO A 133 2.72 10.75 16.28
N LYS A 134 4.04 10.87 16.14
CA LYS A 134 4.68 11.64 15.07
C LYS A 134 4.93 10.70 13.90
N ILE A 135 4.29 10.95 12.78
CA ILE A 135 4.22 10.01 11.67
C ILE A 135 4.83 10.64 10.42
N LYS A 136 5.75 9.90 9.78
CA LYS A 136 6.24 10.16 8.42
C LYS A 136 5.36 9.37 7.46
N VAL A 137 4.37 10.00 6.86
CA VAL A 137 3.46 9.37 5.91
C VAL A 137 4.19 9.15 4.58
N LEU A 138 4.14 7.91 4.09
CA LEU A 138 4.55 7.53 2.73
C LEU A 138 3.38 7.63 1.76
N GLY A 139 2.19 7.24 2.22
CA GLY A 139 1.00 7.26 1.39
C GLY A 139 -0.24 6.94 2.20
N ILE A 140 -1.38 7.39 1.70
CA ILE A 140 -2.69 7.18 2.29
C ILE A 140 -3.55 6.52 1.21
N LEU A 141 -4.07 5.34 1.48
CA LEU A 141 -4.97 4.63 0.60
C LEU A 141 -6.37 4.62 1.20
N ALA A 142 -7.32 5.27 0.54
CA ALA A 142 -8.72 5.26 0.92
C ALA A 142 -9.53 4.33 0.01
N GLU A 143 -9.94 3.19 0.56
CA GLU A 143 -10.81 2.22 -0.09
C GLU A 143 -12.28 2.45 0.29
N ILE A 144 -13.06 2.97 -0.65
CA ILE A 144 -14.49 3.24 -0.48
C ILE A 144 -15.27 1.99 -0.88
N GLN A 145 -15.96 1.37 0.09
CA GLN A 145 -16.79 0.18 -0.11
C GLN A 145 -18.27 0.59 -0.08
N LYS A 146 -18.81 1.03 -1.23
CA LYS A 146 -20.17 1.59 -1.31
C LYS A 146 -21.25 0.64 -0.81
N LYS A 147 -21.18 -0.65 -1.18
CA LYS A 147 -22.12 -1.70 -0.71
C LYS A 147 -22.17 -1.87 0.81
N LYS A 148 -21.06 -1.62 1.49
CA LYS A 148 -20.96 -1.79 2.94
C LYS A 148 -21.18 -0.48 3.70
N GLY A 149 -21.36 0.65 3.01
CA GLY A 149 -21.52 1.95 3.65
C GLY A 149 -20.27 2.48 4.36
N ILE A 150 -19.09 1.90 4.11
CA ILE A 150 -17.85 2.22 4.83
C ILE A 150 -16.71 2.61 3.88
N THR A 151 -15.80 3.43 4.39
CA THR A 151 -14.50 3.72 3.77
C THR A 151 -13.39 3.29 4.71
N ARG A 152 -12.47 2.47 4.22
CA ARG A 152 -11.25 2.08 4.93
C ARG A 152 -10.10 2.95 4.47
N VAL A 153 -9.36 3.52 5.40
CA VAL A 153 -8.19 4.36 5.10
C VAL A 153 -6.97 3.72 5.73
N GLU A 154 -6.07 3.23 4.89
CA GLU A 154 -4.76 2.70 5.28
C GLU A 154 -3.70 3.79 5.10
N ILE A 155 -2.99 4.11 6.17
CA ILE A 155 -1.86 5.04 6.14
C ILE A 155 -0.60 4.22 6.24
N ARG A 156 0.26 4.31 5.24
CA ARG A 156 1.59 3.70 5.25
C ARG A 156 2.62 4.71 5.71
N THR A 157 3.54 4.25 6.54
CA THR A 157 4.47 5.12 7.25
C THR A 157 5.92 4.74 6.99
N ALA A 158 6.78 5.74 6.82
CA ALA A 158 8.24 5.64 6.76
C ALA A 158 8.89 5.70 8.15
N ASN A 159 8.12 5.44 9.19
CA ASN A 159 8.65 5.38 10.54
C ASN A 159 9.52 4.12 10.69
N SER A 160 10.42 4.15 11.67
CA SER A 160 11.34 3.04 11.93
C SER A 160 10.55 1.75 12.20
N ILE A 161 9.59 1.82 13.14
CA ILE A 161 8.85 0.65 13.60
C ILE A 161 7.37 0.64 13.22
N LEU A 162 6.67 1.78 13.25
CA LEU A 162 5.27 1.85 12.83
C LEU A 162 5.22 1.74 11.30
N LYS A 163 4.50 0.76 10.77
CA LYS A 163 4.40 0.50 9.32
C LYS A 163 3.06 0.91 8.74
N SER A 164 1.96 0.68 9.48
CA SER A 164 0.64 1.07 9.01
C SER A 164 -0.36 1.42 10.12
N LEU A 165 -1.31 2.28 9.76
CA LEU A 165 -2.51 2.57 10.55
C LEU A 165 -3.74 2.36 9.66
N GLU A 166 -4.75 1.66 10.17
CA GLU A 166 -6.00 1.42 9.45
C GLU A 166 -7.16 2.09 10.18
N PHE A 167 -7.87 2.97 9.46
CA PHE A 167 -9.07 3.65 9.90
C PHE A 167 -10.29 3.14 9.14
N GLU A 168 -11.45 3.16 9.79
CA GLU A 168 -12.73 2.84 9.17
C GLU A 168 -13.74 3.96 9.48
N PHE A 169 -14.31 4.55 8.43
CA PHE A 169 -15.28 5.63 8.51
C PHE A 169 -16.61 5.20 7.88
N SER A 170 -17.73 5.58 8.49
CA SER A 170 -19.09 5.31 7.99
C SER A 170 -19.54 6.35 6.96
N ILE A 171 -18.69 6.63 5.98
CA ILE A 171 -18.94 7.56 4.88
C ILE A 171 -18.53 6.89 3.58
N THR A 172 -19.17 7.26 2.47
CA THR A 172 -18.89 6.69 1.15
C THR A 172 -18.73 7.73 0.04
N GLU A 173 -19.04 9.00 0.35
CA GLU A 173 -18.93 10.08 -0.61
C GLU A 173 -17.49 10.62 -0.66
N LEU A 174 -16.91 10.70 -1.86
CA LEU A 174 -15.48 10.99 -2.04
C LEU A 174 -15.10 12.38 -1.50
N SER A 175 -15.99 13.36 -1.64
CA SER A 175 -15.77 14.72 -1.11
C SER A 175 -15.73 14.73 0.42
N GLN A 176 -16.62 13.97 1.06
CA GLN A 176 -16.67 13.82 2.52
C GLN A 176 -15.46 13.03 3.04
N VAL A 177 -15.05 11.98 2.32
CA VAL A 177 -13.83 11.21 2.65
C VAL A 177 -12.61 12.12 2.63
N LYS A 178 -12.45 12.93 1.58
CA LYS A 178 -11.36 13.92 1.48
C LYS A 178 -11.35 14.89 2.65
N ALA A 179 -12.50 15.49 2.96
CA ALA A 179 -12.62 16.44 4.06
C ALA A 179 -12.30 15.79 5.41
N THR A 180 -12.77 14.55 5.61
CA THR A 180 -12.54 13.78 6.85
C THR A 180 -11.06 13.45 7.00
N ILE A 181 -10.39 12.94 5.96
CA ILE A 181 -8.96 12.65 5.99
C ILE A 181 -8.14 13.91 6.29
N ASN A 182 -8.46 15.05 5.65
CA ASN A 182 -7.74 16.30 5.90
C ASN A 182 -7.89 16.77 7.35
N LYS A 183 -9.12 16.68 7.88
CA LYS A 183 -9.43 17.08 9.26
C LYS A 183 -8.75 16.15 10.27
N GLU A 184 -8.91 14.84 10.09
CA GLU A 184 -8.45 13.82 11.05
C GLU A 184 -6.92 13.69 11.04
N LEU A 185 -6.31 13.87 9.87
CA LEU A 185 -4.85 13.79 9.72
C LEU A 185 -4.14 15.13 9.88
N GLY A 186 -4.89 16.24 9.98
CA GLY A 186 -4.34 17.59 10.04
C GLY A 186 -3.52 17.97 8.81
N ILE A 187 -3.82 17.41 7.64
CA ILE A 187 -3.07 17.64 6.40
C ILE A 187 -3.73 18.69 5.52
N THR A 188 -2.92 19.44 4.77
CA THR A 188 -3.40 20.45 3.83
C THR A 188 -4.08 19.81 2.62
N ARG A 189 -4.83 20.61 1.84
CA ARG A 189 -5.50 20.11 0.63
C ARG A 189 -4.49 19.68 -0.43
N GLU A 190 -3.35 20.36 -0.49
CA GLU A 190 -2.26 20.12 -1.42
C GLU A 190 -1.55 18.81 -1.07
N ASP A 191 -1.22 18.59 0.20
CA ASP A 191 -0.63 17.34 0.68
C ASP A 191 -1.57 16.16 0.45
N ALA A 192 -2.87 16.34 0.73
CA ALA A 192 -3.86 15.30 0.48
C ALA A 192 -3.94 14.89 -1.00
N ARG A 193 -3.70 15.80 -1.94
CA ARG A 193 -3.66 15.47 -3.38
C ARG A 193 -2.42 14.66 -3.75
N MET A 194 -1.31 14.86 -3.06
CA MET A 194 -0.05 14.16 -3.34
C MET A 194 0.01 12.78 -2.70
N PHE A 195 -0.55 12.62 -1.50
CA PHE A 195 -0.39 11.42 -0.68
C PHE A 195 -1.62 10.52 -0.65
N VAL A 196 -2.82 11.02 -0.97
CA VAL A 196 -4.05 10.23 -0.89
C VAL A 196 -4.44 9.62 -2.23
N SER A 197 -4.35 8.31 -2.29
CA SER A 197 -4.86 7.46 -3.37
C SER A 197 -6.25 6.93 -2.99
N TYR A 198 -7.16 6.80 -3.97
CA TYR A 198 -8.52 6.32 -3.73
C TYR A 198 -8.83 5.10 -4.59
N ARG A 199 -9.51 4.12 -4.01
CA ARG A 199 -10.06 2.98 -4.73
C ARG A 199 -11.53 2.82 -4.38
N ILE A 200 -12.41 2.78 -5.37
CA ILE A 200 -13.85 2.62 -5.16
C ILE A 200 -14.23 1.19 -5.55
N LYS A 201 -14.64 0.39 -4.58
CA LYS A 201 -15.22 -0.94 -4.82
C LYS A 201 -16.74 -0.82 -4.89
N LYS A 202 -17.30 -1.25 -6.02
CA LYS A 202 -18.74 -1.25 -6.29
C LYS A 202 -19.45 -2.38 -5.58
#